data_AF-A0A6M1R7T1-F1
#
_entry.id   AF-A0A6M1R7T1-F1
#
_cell.length_a   1.000
_cell.length_b   1.000
_cell.length_c   1.000
_cell.angle_alpha   90.00
_cell.angle_beta   90.00
_cell.angle_gamma   90.00
#
_symmetry.space_group_name_H-M   'P 1'
#
loop_
_entity.id
_entity.type
_entity.pdbx_description
1 polymer ?
#
loop_
_entity_poly.entity_id
_entity_poly.type
_entity_poly.pdbx_seq_one_letter_code
_entity_poly.pdbx_strand_id
1 'polypeptide(L)' 'MNTLGKHIEYLWLDTDSEHYQQALSLRYALFFEEPRLPWEVLFDADEHNSRHLAAICDGELLAYGRLTKRDDSTVKISQW' A
#
# COMPACT_ATOMS: atom_id res chain seq x y z
N MET A 1 4.72 -0.75 18.28
CA MET A 1 4.40 -2.19 18.31
C MET A 1 5.70 -2.96 18.11
N ASN A 2 6.05 -3.92 18.98
CA ASN A 2 7.23 -4.76 18.77
C ASN A 2 6.85 -5.92 17.84
N THR A 3 7.33 -5.90 16.61
CA THR A 3 7.05 -6.91 15.57
C THR A 3 8.11 -8.00 15.51
N LEU A 4 9.21 -7.87 16.26
CA LEU A 4 10.27 -8.89 16.34
C LEU A 4 9.70 -10.17 16.96
N GLY A 5 9.61 -11.23 16.15
CA GLY A 5 9.15 -12.56 16.55
C GLY A 5 7.69 -12.88 16.22
N LYS A 6 6.94 -11.96 15.60
CA LYS A 6 5.58 -12.24 15.14
C LYS A 6 5.57 -12.78 13.70
N HIS A 7 4.59 -13.62 13.40
CA HIS A 7 4.36 -14.11 12.04
C HIS A 7 3.82 -12.95 11.18
N ILE A 8 4.46 -12.72 10.03
CA ILE A 8 4.03 -11.71 9.07
C ILE A 8 3.58 -12.43 7.81
N GLU A 9 2.35 -12.13 7.40
CA GLU A 9 1.77 -12.61 6.16
C GLU A 9 1.84 -11.53 5.10
N TYR A 10 2.28 -11.90 3.89
CA TYR A 10 2.32 -11.00 2.74
C TYR A 10 1.16 -11.30 1.81
N LEU A 11 0.36 -10.29 1.50
CA LEU A 11 -0.87 -10.42 0.72
C LEU A 11 -0.86 -9.44 -0.45
N TRP A 12 -1.13 -9.95 -1.65
CA TRP A 12 -1.49 -9.11 -2.78
C TRP A 12 -2.93 -8.64 -2.59
N LEU A 13 -3.16 -7.34 -2.74
CA LEU A 13 -4.47 -6.74 -2.53
C LEU A 13 -5.17 -6.49 -3.86
N ASP A 14 -6.43 -6.88 -3.92
CA ASP A 14 -7.35 -6.40 -4.94
C ASP A 14 -7.93 -5.04 -4.52
N THR A 15 -8.15 -4.16 -5.49
CA THR A 15 -8.57 -2.76 -5.23
C THR A 15 -10.01 -2.63 -4.71
N ASP A 16 -10.78 -3.72 -4.73
CA ASP A 16 -12.12 -3.83 -4.16
C ASP A 16 -12.13 -4.50 -2.77
N SER A 17 -10.97 -4.92 -2.26
CA SER A 17 -10.86 -5.59 -0.95
C SER A 17 -10.88 -4.61 0.24
N GLU A 18 -11.36 -5.08 1.40
CA GLU A 18 -11.31 -4.31 2.66
C GLU A 18 -9.86 -3.97 3.06
N HIS A 19 -8.93 -4.89 2.82
CA HIS A 19 -7.50 -4.69 3.08
C HIS A 19 -6.91 -3.56 2.22
N TYR A 20 -7.41 -3.35 1.00
CA TYR A 20 -6.99 -2.22 0.17
C TYR A 20 -7.45 -0.88 0.74
N GLN A 21 -8.64 -0.79 1.33
CA GLN A 21 -9.07 0.43 2.03
C GLN A 21 -8.19 0.73 3.25
N GLN A 22 -7.83 -0.30 4.03
CA GLN A 22 -6.87 -0.14 5.13
C GLN A 22 -5.49 0.33 4.62
N ALA A 23 -5.06 -0.20 3.47
CA ALA A 23 -3.82 0.22 2.83
C ALA A 23 -3.83 1.67 2.37
N LEU A 24 -4.95 2.16 1.83
CA LEU A 24 -5.12 3.57 1.49
C LEU A 24 -4.99 4.46 2.72
N SER A 25 -5.65 4.10 3.83
CA SER A 25 -5.56 4.85 5.08
C SER A 25 -4.13 4.88 5.63
N LEU A 26 -3.44 3.74 5.66
CA LEU A 26 -2.06 3.66 6.09
C LEU A 26 -1.13 4.50 5.21
N ARG A 27 -1.28 4.38 3.88
CA ARG A 27 -0.50 5.15 2.90
C ARG A 27 -0.70 6.65 3.09
N TYR A 28 -1.93 7.11 3.32
CA TYR A 28 -2.21 8.51 3.59
C TYR A 28 -1.51 9.00 4.86
N ALA A 29 -1.66 8.27 5.97
CA ALA A 29 -1.04 8.60 7.24
C ALA A 29 0.50 8.69 7.13
N LEU A 30 1.11 7.78 6.36
CA LEU A 30 2.57 7.72 6.22
C LEU A 30 3.17 8.82 5.32
N PHE A 31 2.46 9.27 4.29
CA PHE A 31 3.08 10.10 3.24
C PHE A 31 2.38 11.43 2.96
N PHE A 32 1.10 11.56 3.30
CA PHE A 32 0.25 12.65 2.80
C PHE A 32 -0.45 13.44 3.92
N GLU A 33 -0.57 12.87 5.12
CA GLU A 33 -1.18 13.53 6.28
C GLU A 33 -0.36 14.73 6.77
N GLU A 34 0.95 14.56 7.00
CA GLU A 34 1.84 15.65 7.45
C GLU A 34 1.87 16.86 6.50
N PRO A 35 2.01 16.69 5.17
CA PRO A 35 1.93 17.81 4.23
C PRO A 35 0.50 18.33 4.00
N ARG A 36 -0.53 17.72 4.65
CA ARG A 36 -1.95 18.07 4.54
C ARG A 36 -2.47 18.05 3.11
N LEU A 37 -2.07 17.04 2.35
CA LEU A 37 -2.54 16.86 0.99
C LEU A 37 -3.97 16.30 1.01
N PRO A 38 -4.81 16.62 0.01
CA PRO A 38 -6.17 16.10 -0.08
C PRO A 38 -6.16 14.57 -0.28
N TRP A 39 -7.16 13.87 0.24
CA TRP A 39 -7.29 12.40 0.15
C TRP A 39 -7.24 11.88 -1.29
N GLU A 40 -7.76 12.69 -2.22
CA GLU A 40 -7.80 12.44 -3.65
C GLU A 40 -6.41 12.20 -4.27
N VAL A 41 -5.33 12.65 -3.61
CA VAL A 41 -3.94 12.43 -4.07
C VAL A 41 -3.56 10.94 -4.12
N LEU A 42 -4.26 10.08 -3.37
CA LEU A 42 -4.02 8.64 -3.37
C LEU A 42 -4.39 7.98 -4.70
N PHE A 43 -5.29 8.58 -5.46
CA PHE A 43 -5.84 8.04 -6.69
C PHE A 43 -5.19 8.73 -7.89
N ASP A 44 -4.13 8.11 -8.41
CA ASP A 44 -3.44 8.59 -9.61
C ASP A 44 -3.79 7.76 -10.85
N ALA A 45 -3.28 8.20 -12.00
CA ALA A 45 -3.49 7.50 -13.26
C ALA A 45 -2.77 6.15 -13.33
N ASP A 46 -1.76 5.88 -12.48
CA ASP A 46 -0.92 4.68 -12.49
C ASP A 46 -1.56 3.51 -11.70
N GLU A 47 -2.67 3.75 -10.99
CA GLU A 47 -3.32 2.78 -10.10
C GLU A 47 -3.73 1.48 -10.83
N HIS A 48 -4.35 1.59 -12.00
CA HIS A 48 -4.75 0.44 -12.82
C HIS A 48 -3.57 -0.38 -13.37
N ASN A 49 -2.36 0.20 -13.35
CA ASN A 49 -1.13 -0.43 -13.80
C ASN A 49 -0.22 -0.82 -12.62
N SER A 50 -0.79 -0.85 -11.41
CA SER A 50 -0.10 -1.13 -10.17
C SER A 50 -0.59 -2.43 -9.53
N ARG A 51 0.29 -3.05 -8.75
CA ARG A 51 -0.02 -4.12 -7.82
C ARG A 51 0.25 -3.67 -6.40
N HIS A 52 -0.57 -4.12 -5.48
CA HIS A 52 -0.57 -3.68 -4.09
C HIS A 52 -0.18 -4.84 -3.19
N LEU A 53 0.83 -4.63 -2.34
CA LEU A 53 1.33 -5.62 -1.41
C LEU A 53 1.16 -5.11 0.02
N ALA A 54 0.56 -5.93 0.87
CA ALA A 54 0.41 -5.71 2.29
C ALA A 54 1.29 -6.66 3.09
N ALA A 55 1.80 -6.18 4.22
CA ALA A 55 2.28 -7.03 5.30
C ALA A 55 1.27 -6.98 6.45
N ILE A 56 0.74 -8.13 6.85
CA ILE A 56 -0.26 -8.29 7.90
C ILE A 56 0.34 -9.05 9.06
N CYS A 57 0.05 -8.61 10.28
CA CYS A 57 0.45 -9.28 11.53
C CYS A 57 -0.74 -9.27 12.48
N ASP A 58 -1.13 -10.45 12.98
CA ASP A 58 -2.28 -10.62 13.87
C ASP A 58 -3.57 -9.98 13.33
N GLY A 59 -3.77 -10.01 12.01
CA GLY A 59 -4.93 -9.41 11.33
C GLY A 59 -4.84 -7.90 11.11
N GLU A 60 -3.76 -7.24 11.54
CA GLU A 60 -3.53 -5.81 11.34
C GLU A 60 -2.55 -5.54 10.20
N LEU A 61 -2.89 -4.58 9.35
CA LEU A 61 -1.99 -4.09 8.30
C LEU A 61 -0.84 -3.30 8.93
N LEU A 62 0.38 -3.80 8.77
CA LEU A 62 1.60 -3.16 9.29
C LEU A 62 2.35 -2.33 8.26
N ALA A 63 2.37 -2.80 7.02
CA ALA A 63 3.11 -2.16 5.95
C ALA A 63 2.37 -2.34 4.62
N TYR A 64 2.66 -1.41 3.72
CA TYR A 64 2.09 -1.36 2.40
C TYR A 64 3.17 -0.98 1.38
N GLY A 65 3.09 -1.58 0.19
CA GLY A 65 3.89 -1.19 -0.96
C GLY A 65 3.07 -1.24 -2.26
N ARG A 66 3.33 -0.29 -3.15
CA ARG A 66 2.81 -0.28 -4.52
C ARG A 66 3.91 -0.61 -5.51
N LEU A 67 3.63 -1.53 -6.43
CA LEU A 67 4.50 -1.87 -7.56
C LEU A 67 3.82 -1.47 -8.86
N THR A 68 4.30 -0.41 -9.49
CA THR A 68 3.77 0.08 -10.77
C THR A 68 4.61 -0.46 -11.92
N LYS A 69 3.98 -1.09 -12.93
CA LYS A 69 4.70 -1.57 -14.11
C LYS A 69 5.32 -0.40 -14.89
N ARG A 70 6.57 -0.54 -15.32
CA ARG A 70 7.27 0.45 -16.18
C ARG A 70 7.51 -0.08 -17.58
N ASP A 71 7.93 -1.32 -17.69
CA ASP A 71 8.04 -2.07 -18.95
C ASP A 71 7.74 -3.56 -18.68
N ASP A 72 7.96 -4.42 -19.66
CA ASP A 72 7.64 -5.86 -19.54
C ASP A 72 8.54 -6.63 -18.57
N SER A 73 9.64 -6.04 -18.12
CA SER A 73 10.62 -6.66 -17.23
C SER A 73 10.85 -5.90 -15.92
N THR A 74 10.35 -4.67 -15.80
CA THR A 74 10.63 -3.81 -14.65
C THR A 74 9.36 -3.24 -14.01
N VAL A 75 9.42 -3.16 -12.68
CA VAL A 75 8.41 -2.50 -11.84
C VAL A 75 9.09 -1.46 -10.96
N LYS A 76 8.36 -0.39 -10.66
CA LYS A 76 8.80 0.69 -9.77
C LYS A 76 8.08 0.54 -8.44
N ILE A 77 8.83 0.56 -7.34
CA ILE A 77 8.24 0.76 -6.01
C ILE A 77 7.81 2.22 -5.88
N SER A 78 6.56 2.46 -5.51
CA SER A 78 6.02 3.82 -5.36
C SER A 78 5.19 3.99 -4.10
N GLN A 79 5.15 5.24 -3.65
CA GLN A 79 4.33 5.73 -2.53
C GLN A 79 3.27 6.73 -3.02
N TRP A 80 3.50 7.27 -4.22
CA TRP A 80 2.53 7.92 -5.10
C TRP A 80 1.83 6.87 -5.91
#